data_AF-A0A833SDJ4-F1
#
_entry.id   AF-A0A833SDJ4-F1
#
_cell.length_a   1.000
_cell.length_b   1.000
_cell.length_c   1.000
_cell.angle_alpha   90.00
_cell.angle_beta   90.00
_cell.angle_gamma   90.00
#
_symmetry.space_group_name_H-M   'P 1'
#
loop_
_entity.id
_entity.type
_entity.pdbx_description
1 polymer ?
#
loop_
_entity_poly.entity_id
_entity_poly.type
_entity_poly.pdbx_seq_one_letter_code
_entity_poly.pdbx_strand_id
1 'polypeptide(L)'
;MAVAMNSFDSWLSKKLQALNTDEGVFGSYIKGILEGDETEDEKTEALEGILAGITDDNISKHVKEILKAWTDYLPVEEVAAAKEPLEDVDVRLARMLESQSLPTTTQRSYTEEERRIREAILAQYSQMSEEENSEGDGEEDGASGGDCGIERNTNVSNIIQQEREKREQAKLESQKKKEKDKEDR
;
A
#
# COMPACT_ATOMS: atom_id res chain seq x y z
N MET A 1 12.62 -7.75 -38.78
CA MET A 1 11.96 -9.02 -39.17
C MET A 1 10.50 -8.90 -38.76
N ALA A 2 9.60 -8.83 -39.74
CA ALA A 2 8.18 -8.59 -39.51
C ALA A 2 7.51 -9.91 -39.13
N VAL A 3 7.06 -10.01 -37.88
CA VAL A 3 6.10 -11.05 -37.46
C VAL A 3 4.75 -10.63 -38.02
N ALA A 4 4.55 -10.90 -39.31
CA ALA A 4 3.22 -10.93 -39.92
C ALA A 4 2.54 -12.24 -39.51
N MET A 5 2.23 -12.38 -38.22
CA MET A 5 1.26 -13.36 -37.74
C MET A 5 -0.06 -12.60 -37.64
N ASN A 6 -1.11 -13.11 -38.30
CA ASN A 6 -2.45 -12.53 -38.31
C ASN A 6 -2.89 -12.18 -36.89
N SER A 7 -2.72 -10.91 -36.50
CA SER A 7 -3.13 -10.41 -35.19
C SER A 7 -4.54 -9.87 -35.27
N PHE A 8 -5.28 -9.93 -34.16
CA PHE A 8 -6.57 -9.29 -34.03
C PHE A 8 -6.51 -7.81 -34.45
N ASP A 9 -5.42 -7.12 -34.10
CA ASP A 9 -5.16 -5.74 -34.52
C ASP A 9 -5.25 -5.52 -36.02
N SER A 10 -4.54 -6.34 -36.80
CA SER A 10 -4.57 -6.21 -38.26
C SER A 10 -5.96 -6.50 -38.84
N TRP A 11 -6.69 -7.42 -38.22
CA TRP A 11 -8.07 -7.73 -38.62
C TRP A 11 -9.03 -6.58 -38.29
N LEU A 12 -8.97 -6.04 -37.07
CA LEU A 12 -9.82 -4.97 -36.60
C LEU A 12 -9.57 -3.69 -37.41
N SER A 13 -8.31 -3.34 -37.69
CA SER A 13 -7.99 -2.18 -38.53
C SER A 13 -8.61 -2.31 -39.93
N LYS A 14 -8.52 -3.48 -40.58
CA LYS A 14 -9.14 -3.71 -41.89
C LYS A 14 -10.66 -3.64 -41.82
N LYS A 15 -11.26 -4.16 -40.74
CA LYS A 15 -12.71 -4.13 -40.53
C LYS A 15 -13.23 -2.70 -40.39
N LEU A 16 -12.53 -1.87 -39.61
CA LEU A 16 -12.86 -0.47 -39.41
C LEU A 16 -12.64 0.36 -40.69
N GLN A 17 -11.54 0.14 -41.40
CA GLN A 17 -11.33 0.79 -42.71
C GLN A 17 -12.42 0.44 -43.73
N ALA A 18 -12.94 -0.80 -43.72
CA ALA A 18 -14.06 -1.21 -44.57
C ALA A 18 -15.39 -0.51 -44.20
N LEU A 19 -15.53 -0.05 -42.96
CA LEU A 19 -16.64 0.80 -42.49
C LEU A 19 -16.36 2.30 -42.69
N ASN A 20 -15.25 2.65 -43.35
CA ASN A 20 -14.85 4.03 -43.63
C ASN A 20 -14.66 4.88 -42.36
N THR A 21 -14.11 4.27 -41.30
CA THR A 21 -13.81 4.94 -40.02
C THR A 21 -12.32 4.86 -39.66
N ASP A 22 -11.90 5.71 -38.73
CA ASP A 22 -10.51 5.80 -38.25
C ASP A 22 -10.17 4.61 -37.35
N GLU A 23 -9.25 3.75 -37.80
CA GLU A 23 -8.83 2.58 -37.06
C GLU A 23 -8.03 2.88 -35.79
N GLY A 24 -7.35 4.04 -35.71
CA GLY A 24 -6.51 4.41 -34.58
C GLY A 24 -7.33 4.80 -33.37
N VAL A 25 -8.38 5.60 -33.59
CA VAL A 25 -9.30 6.06 -32.54
C VAL A 25 -10.21 4.91 -32.10
N PHE A 26 -10.94 4.30 -33.04
CA PHE A 26 -11.92 3.29 -32.68
C PHE A 26 -11.30 1.94 -32.35
N GLY A 27 -10.18 1.57 -33.00
CA GLY A 27 -9.52 0.29 -32.75
C GLY A 27 -8.95 0.19 -31.33
N SER A 28 -8.33 1.26 -30.83
CA SER A 28 -7.81 1.30 -29.45
C SER A 28 -8.94 1.26 -28.42
N TYR A 29 -10.04 1.97 -28.67
CA TYR A 29 -11.19 1.99 -27.77
C TYR A 29 -11.92 0.64 -27.72
N ILE A 30 -12.19 0.04 -28.89
CA ILE A 30 -12.81 -1.29 -29.00
C ILE A 30 -11.95 -2.34 -28.30
N LYS A 31 -10.63 -2.28 -28.46
CA LYS A 31 -9.73 -3.21 -27.77
C LYS A 31 -9.81 -3.05 -26.25
N GLY A 32 -9.83 -1.82 -25.75
CA GLY A 32 -9.97 -1.55 -24.31
C GLY A 32 -11.24 -2.16 -23.70
N ILE A 33 -12.35 -2.15 -24.45
CA ILE A 33 -13.60 -2.80 -24.03
C ILE A 33 -13.44 -4.32 -24.01
N LEU A 34 -12.82 -4.89 -25.05
CA LEU A 34 -12.62 -6.34 -25.15
C LEU A 34 -11.69 -6.90 -24.07
N GLU A 35 -10.66 -6.14 -23.70
CA GLU A 35 -9.68 -6.45 -22.64
C GLU A 35 -10.23 -6.19 -21.23
N GLY A 36 -11.32 -5.43 -21.09
CA GLY A 36 -11.96 -5.15 -19.81
C GLY A 36 -12.51 -6.40 -19.12
N ASP A 37 -12.76 -6.31 -17.82
CA ASP A 37 -13.34 -7.36 -16.97
C ASP A 37 -14.88 -7.37 -16.96
N GLU A 38 -15.49 -6.55 -17.82
CA GLU A 38 -16.93 -6.48 -18.06
C GLU A 38 -17.49 -7.81 -18.57
N THR A 39 -18.79 -8.02 -18.32
CA THR A 39 -19.52 -9.18 -18.83
C THR A 39 -19.67 -9.14 -20.36
N GLU A 40 -19.91 -10.28 -21.00
CA GLU A 40 -20.09 -10.34 -22.46
C GLU A 40 -21.28 -9.48 -22.94
N ASP A 41 -22.34 -9.40 -22.12
CA ASP A 41 -23.50 -8.55 -22.40
C ASP A 41 -23.13 -7.06 -22.35
N GLU A 42 -22.39 -6.61 -21.33
CA GLU A 42 -21.90 -5.22 -21.21
C GLU A 42 -20.97 -4.85 -22.38
N LYS A 43 -20.05 -5.75 -22.74
CA LYS A 43 -19.17 -5.56 -23.92
C LYS A 43 -19.99 -5.46 -25.20
N THR A 44 -21.05 -6.24 -25.33
CA THR A 44 -21.95 -6.19 -26.49
C THR A 44 -22.64 -4.84 -26.58
N GLU A 45 -23.26 -4.36 -25.49
CA GLU A 45 -23.93 -3.05 -25.45
C GLU A 45 -22.97 -1.90 -25.76
N ALA A 46 -21.77 -1.92 -25.17
CA ALA A 46 -20.74 -0.90 -25.42
C ALA A 46 -20.29 -0.87 -26.89
N LEU A 47 -20.08 -2.04 -27.50
CA LEU A 47 -19.74 -2.15 -28.92
C LEU A 47 -20.89 -1.71 -29.82
N GLU A 48 -22.14 -2.05 -29.49
CA GLU A 48 -23.31 -1.57 -30.23
C GLU A 48 -23.40 -0.03 -30.21
N GLY A 49 -23.16 0.59 -29.06
CA GLY A 49 -23.16 2.05 -28.92
C GLY A 49 -22.08 2.73 -29.77
N ILE A 50 -20.88 2.16 -29.83
CA ILE A 50 -19.80 2.68 -30.70
C ILE A 50 -20.15 2.53 -32.16
N LEU A 51 -20.55 1.32 -32.56
CA LEU A 51 -20.81 1.02 -33.97
C LEU A 51 -22.04 1.76 -34.49
N ALA A 52 -23.04 2.03 -33.65
CA ALA A 52 -24.17 2.91 -33.99
C ALA A 52 -23.72 4.35 -34.31
N GLY A 53 -22.60 4.81 -33.73
CA GLY A 53 -21.99 6.09 -34.09
C GLY A 53 -21.21 6.07 -35.42
N ILE A 54 -20.93 4.88 -35.97
CA ILE A 54 -20.13 4.68 -37.18
C ILE A 54 -21.01 4.28 -38.37
N THR A 55 -21.98 3.39 -38.16
CA THR A 55 -22.88 2.86 -39.18
C THR A 55 -24.25 2.56 -38.61
N ASP A 56 -25.30 2.82 -39.38
CA ASP A 56 -26.69 2.51 -39.01
C ASP A 56 -27.09 1.07 -39.42
N ASP A 57 -26.26 0.39 -40.20
CA ASP A 57 -26.59 -0.89 -40.82
C ASP A 57 -25.87 -2.05 -40.12
N ASN A 58 -26.59 -3.15 -39.90
CA ASN A 58 -26.04 -4.44 -39.47
C ASN A 58 -25.18 -4.38 -38.19
N ILE A 59 -25.43 -3.43 -37.28
CA ILE A 59 -24.66 -3.21 -36.04
C ILE A 59 -24.47 -4.51 -35.25
N SER A 60 -25.57 -5.22 -34.94
CA SER A 60 -25.50 -6.49 -34.18
C SER A 60 -24.66 -7.57 -34.88
N LYS A 61 -24.62 -7.58 -36.22
CA LYS A 61 -23.76 -8.49 -36.98
C LYS A 61 -22.30 -8.10 -36.86
N HIS A 62 -21.99 -6.81 -36.93
CA HIS A 62 -20.64 -6.29 -36.75
C HIS A 62 -20.10 -6.57 -35.34
N VAL A 63 -20.91 -6.39 -34.30
CA VAL A 63 -20.52 -6.73 -32.92
C VAL A 63 -20.20 -8.21 -32.78
N LYS A 64 -21.08 -9.09 -33.28
CA LYS A 64 -20.85 -10.54 -33.25
C LYS A 64 -19.57 -10.95 -33.99
N GLU A 65 -19.28 -10.33 -35.13
CA GLU A 65 -18.05 -10.59 -35.87
C GLU A 65 -16.80 -10.15 -35.11
N ILE A 66 -16.85 -9.00 -34.41
CA ILE A 66 -15.74 -8.49 -33.59
C ILE A 66 -15.50 -9.41 -32.39
N LEU A 67 -16.54 -9.77 -31.64
CA LEU A 67 -16.44 -10.68 -30.50
C LEU A 67 -15.90 -12.05 -30.94
N LYS A 68 -16.42 -12.59 -32.03
CA LYS A 68 -15.93 -13.87 -32.58
C LYS A 68 -14.46 -13.77 -32.98
N ALA A 69 -14.07 -12.73 -33.71
CA ALA A 69 -12.68 -12.54 -34.08
C ALA A 69 -11.80 -12.44 -32.83
N TRP A 70 -12.21 -11.68 -31.82
CA TRP A 70 -11.49 -11.59 -30.55
C TRP A 70 -11.25 -12.97 -29.94
N THR A 71 -12.28 -13.81 -29.86
CA THR A 71 -12.14 -15.19 -29.34
C THR A 71 -11.27 -16.09 -30.22
N ASP A 72 -11.28 -15.90 -31.54
CA ASP A 72 -10.49 -16.70 -32.49
C ASP A 72 -8.99 -16.32 -32.45
N TYR A 73 -8.68 -15.07 -32.09
CA TYR A 73 -7.31 -14.55 -31.99
C TYR A 73 -6.74 -14.58 -30.56
N LEU A 74 -7.55 -14.87 -29.55
CA LEU A 74 -7.10 -15.13 -28.19
C LEU A 74 -6.23 -16.40 -28.16
N PRO A 75 -5.02 -16.35 -27.58
CA PRO A 75 -4.21 -17.54 -27.38
C PRO A 75 -5.00 -18.58 -26.60
N VAL A 76 -4.95 -19.84 -27.03
CA VAL A 76 -5.67 -20.98 -26.43
C VAL A 76 -5.38 -21.13 -24.91
N GLU A 77 -4.28 -20.57 -24.41
CA GLU A 77 -3.96 -20.52 -22.97
C GLU A 77 -4.82 -19.52 -22.16
N GLU A 78 -5.22 -18.38 -22.71
CA GLU A 78 -6.04 -17.38 -21.99
C GLU A 78 -7.52 -17.75 -21.94
N VAL A 79 -8.02 -18.45 -22.97
CA VAL A 79 -9.41 -18.97 -22.98
C VAL A 79 -9.58 -20.13 -22.00
N ALA A 80 -8.51 -20.88 -21.70
CA ALA A 80 -8.52 -21.91 -20.67
C ALA A 80 -8.58 -21.32 -19.25
N ALA A 81 -8.01 -20.14 -19.02
CA ALA A 81 -8.11 -19.42 -17.75
C ALA A 81 -9.50 -18.80 -17.50
N ALA A 82 -10.21 -18.38 -18.57
CA ALA A 82 -11.59 -17.89 -18.48
C ALA A 82 -12.63 -19.02 -18.33
N LYS A 83 -12.27 -20.26 -18.68
CA LYS A 83 -13.04 -21.49 -18.43
C LYS A 83 -12.37 -22.32 -17.35
N GLU A 84 -12.08 -21.72 -16.19
CA GLU A 84 -11.86 -22.53 -15.00
C GLU A 84 -13.10 -23.44 -14.84
N PRO A 85 -12.92 -24.77 -14.67
CA PRO A 85 -14.03 -25.64 -14.34
C PRO A 85 -14.73 -25.07 -13.10
N LEU A 86 -16.05 -25.26 -13.01
CA LEU A 86 -16.84 -25.03 -11.80
C LEU A 86 -16.34 -25.95 -10.67
N GLU A 87 -15.12 -25.76 -10.20
CA GLU A 87 -14.68 -26.31 -8.93
C GLU A 87 -15.45 -25.55 -7.86
N ASP A 88 -16.17 -26.33 -7.05
CA ASP A 88 -16.85 -25.86 -5.86
C ASP A 88 -15.91 -24.95 -5.06
N VAL A 89 -16.41 -23.76 -4.68
CA VAL A 89 -15.62 -22.73 -3.99
C VAL A 89 -14.99 -23.32 -2.72
N ASP A 90 -15.67 -24.27 -2.09
CA ASP A 90 -15.21 -24.99 -0.90
C ASP A 90 -13.97 -25.85 -1.20
N VAL A 91 -13.89 -26.48 -2.37
CA VAL A 91 -12.75 -27.29 -2.80
C VAL A 91 -11.55 -26.40 -3.10
N ARG A 92 -11.76 -25.26 -3.75
CA ARG A 92 -10.70 -24.28 -4.02
C ARG A 92 -10.18 -23.65 -2.71
N LEU A 93 -11.08 -23.33 -1.78
CA LEU A 93 -10.73 -22.77 -0.47
C LEU A 93 -9.92 -23.78 0.35
N ALA A 94 -10.33 -25.05 0.38
CA ALA A 94 -9.61 -26.11 1.07
C ALA A 94 -8.18 -26.29 0.52
N ARG A 95 -8.03 -26.32 -0.81
CA ARG A 95 -6.72 -26.42 -1.47
C ARG A 95 -5.81 -25.22 -1.13
N MET A 96 -6.37 -24.01 -1.11
CA MET A 96 -5.62 -22.79 -0.77
C MET A 96 -5.16 -22.80 0.69
N LEU A 97 -6.01 -23.24 1.62
CA LEU A 97 -5.67 -23.39 3.04
C LEU A 97 -4.61 -24.47 3.26
N GLU A 98 -4.67 -25.59 2.54
CA GLU A 98 -3.68 -26.66 2.63
C GLU A 98 -2.31 -26.23 2.09
N SER A 99 -2.28 -25.40 1.04
CA SER A 99 -1.05 -24.88 0.45
C SER A 99 -0.38 -23.76 1.28
N GLN A 100 -1.12 -23.08 2.15
CA GLN A 100 -0.54 -22.24 3.18
C GLN A 100 -0.07 -23.10 4.36
N SER A 101 1.14 -23.65 4.26
CA SER A 101 1.82 -24.17 5.44
C SER A 101 2.02 -23.01 6.43
N LEU A 102 1.25 -23.02 7.52
CA LEU A 102 1.41 -22.08 8.63
C LEU A 102 2.89 -22.05 9.02
N PRO A 103 3.56 -20.88 9.03
CA PRO A 103 4.88 -20.78 9.60
C PRO A 103 4.75 -21.12 11.09
N THR A 104 5.10 -22.36 11.45
CA THR A 104 5.25 -22.77 12.83
C THR A 104 6.26 -21.80 13.43
N THR A 105 5.79 -20.94 14.33
CA THR A 105 6.68 -20.16 15.17
C THR A 105 7.47 -21.16 16.00
N THR A 106 8.73 -21.37 15.63
CA THR A 106 9.66 -22.13 16.45
C THR A 106 9.71 -21.44 17.80
N GLN A 107 9.12 -22.05 18.82
CA GLN A 107 9.16 -21.56 20.20
C GLN A 107 10.63 -21.37 20.57
N ARG A 108 11.06 -20.11 20.72
CA ARG A 108 12.43 -19.76 21.07
C ARG A 108 12.70 -20.30 22.47
N SER A 109 13.62 -21.26 22.59
CA SER A 109 14.02 -21.80 23.88
C SER A 109 14.88 -20.75 24.60
N TYR A 110 14.30 -20.10 25.61
CA TYR A 110 15.02 -19.12 26.43
C TYR A 110 16.02 -19.82 27.34
N THR A 111 17.20 -19.23 27.45
CA THR A 111 18.22 -19.65 28.43
C THR A 111 17.79 -19.26 29.86
N GLU A 112 18.38 -19.90 30.87
CA GLU A 112 18.02 -19.62 32.27
C GLU A 112 18.29 -18.16 32.67
N GLU A 113 19.31 -17.55 32.06
CA GLU A 113 19.67 -16.15 32.27
C GLU A 113 18.61 -15.20 31.70
N GLU A 114 18.12 -15.43 30.48
CA GLU A 114 17.04 -14.64 29.88
C GLU A 114 15.72 -14.76 30.67
N ARG A 115 15.43 -15.95 31.20
CA ARG A 115 14.24 -16.15 32.06
C ARG A 115 14.36 -15.36 33.36
N ARG A 116 15.55 -15.33 33.98
CA ARG A 116 15.82 -14.54 35.19
C ARG A 116 15.69 -13.04 34.95
N ILE A 117 16.17 -12.56 33.80
CA ILE A 117 16.02 -11.15 33.39
C ILE A 117 14.53 -10.82 33.20
N ARG A 118 13.77 -11.69 32.51
CA ARG A 118 12.32 -11.50 32.32
C ARG A 118 11.57 -11.40 33.64
N GLU A 119 11.92 -12.26 34.59
CA GLU A 119 11.30 -12.28 35.92
C GLU A 119 11.66 -11.03 36.74
N ALA A 120 12.91 -10.57 36.68
CA ALA A 120 13.32 -9.32 37.33
C ALA A 120 12.57 -8.10 36.80
N ILE A 121 12.36 -8.02 35.47
CA ILE A 121 11.58 -6.96 34.85
C ILE A 121 10.12 -7.04 35.31
N LEU A 122 9.52 -8.23 35.29
CA LEU A 122 8.13 -8.43 35.78
C LEU A 122 7.97 -8.05 37.25
N ALA A 123 8.94 -8.37 38.10
CA ALA A 123 8.94 -8.00 39.51
C ALA A 123 9.00 -6.47 39.69
N GLN A 124 9.80 -5.77 38.89
CA GLN A 124 9.88 -4.31 38.91
C GLN A 124 8.52 -3.67 38.57
N TYR A 125 7.78 -4.21 37.60
CA TYR A 125 6.43 -3.74 37.28
C TYR A 125 5.39 -4.15 38.32
N SER A 126 5.53 -5.31 38.94
CA SER A 126 4.66 -5.74 40.04
C SER A 126 4.79 -4.80 41.23
N GLN A 127 6.01 -4.38 41.57
CA GLN A 127 6.28 -3.45 42.67
C GLN A 127 5.70 -2.05 42.42
N MET A 128 5.66 -1.59 41.17
CA MET A 128 5.00 -0.31 40.82
C MET A 128 3.48 -0.33 40.97
N SER A 129 2.85 -1.52 40.98
CA SER A 129 1.39 -1.63 41.18
C SER A 129 0.97 -1.76 42.65
N GLU A 130 1.89 -2.11 43.55
CA GLU A 130 1.60 -2.36 44.96
C GLU A 130 1.95 -1.16 45.87
N GLU A 131 2.72 -0.19 45.36
CA GLU A 131 3.07 1.05 46.06
C GLU A 131 2.05 2.20 45.84
N GLU A 132 0.97 1.97 45.09
CA GLU A 132 -0.14 2.93 44.90
C GLU A 132 -1.30 2.71 45.90
N ASN A 133 -1.05 2.13 47.08
CA ASN A 133 -2.04 2.08 48.17
C ASN A 133 -1.53 2.69 49.49
N SER A 134 -0.57 3.62 49.40
CA SER A 134 -0.21 4.48 50.52
C SER A 134 -0.69 5.91 50.27
N GLU A 135 -1.74 6.26 51.01
CA GLU A 135 -2.35 7.57 51.22
C GLU A 135 -1.36 8.75 51.09
N GLY A 136 -1.67 9.71 50.22
CA GLY A 136 -0.84 10.92 50.05
C GLY A 136 -1.39 11.91 49.04
N ASP A 137 -2.06 12.94 49.56
CA ASP A 137 -2.43 14.22 48.95
C ASP A 137 -1.33 14.86 48.07
N GLY A 138 -1.71 15.47 46.93
CA GLY A 138 -0.87 16.46 46.23
C GLY A 138 -0.68 16.29 44.71
N GLU A 139 -1.43 17.08 43.95
CA GLU A 139 -1.05 17.84 42.73
C GLU A 139 -0.25 17.20 41.55
N GLU A 140 -0.80 17.42 40.35
CA GLU A 140 -0.16 17.46 39.02
C GLU A 140 1.21 16.78 38.80
N ASP A 141 1.25 15.72 38.00
CA ASP A 141 2.16 15.72 36.86
C ASP A 141 1.62 14.90 35.68
N GLY A 142 1.81 15.45 34.48
CA GLY A 142 1.23 14.98 33.24
C GLY A 142 1.75 13.63 32.81
N ALA A 143 0.86 12.84 32.23
CA ALA A 143 1.10 11.57 31.55
C ALA A 143 2.50 11.45 30.92
N SER A 144 3.36 10.66 31.57
CA SER A 144 4.63 10.19 31.02
C SER A 144 4.32 9.25 29.85
N GLY A 145 4.23 9.84 28.65
CA GLY A 145 4.02 9.16 27.39
C GLY A 145 5.17 8.20 27.11
N GLY A 146 4.81 6.92 26.98
CA GLY A 146 5.71 5.80 26.75
C GLY A 146 6.69 6.04 25.60
N ASP A 147 7.87 5.46 25.78
CA ASP A 147 8.98 5.40 24.84
C ASP A 147 8.58 4.59 23.59
N CYS A 148 7.82 5.21 22.69
CA CYS A 148 7.83 4.79 21.29
C CYS A 148 9.24 5.11 20.79
N GLY A 149 9.98 4.13 20.25
CA GLY A 149 11.39 4.23 19.84
C GLY A 149 11.67 5.21 18.68
N ILE A 150 11.00 6.34 18.67
CA ILE A 150 11.16 7.52 17.85
C ILE A 150 11.76 8.58 18.77
N GLU A 151 12.96 9.05 18.44
CA GLU A 151 13.65 10.07 19.21
C GLU A 151 12.76 11.31 19.39
N ARG A 152 12.59 11.75 20.63
CA ARG A 152 11.77 12.93 20.94
C ARG A 152 12.38 14.17 20.30
N ASN A 153 11.53 15.06 19.79
CA ASN A 153 11.98 16.34 19.25
C ASN A 153 12.70 17.17 20.33
N THR A 154 14.00 17.42 20.16
CA THR A 154 14.83 18.14 21.13
C THR A 154 14.92 19.65 20.85
N ASN A 155 14.24 20.18 19.82
CA ASN A 155 14.42 21.57 19.39
C ASN A 155 14.07 22.56 20.50
N VAL A 156 12.96 22.32 21.21
CA VAL A 156 12.51 23.19 22.31
C VAL A 156 13.49 23.14 23.49
N SER A 157 13.94 21.94 23.87
CA SER A 157 14.92 21.75 24.95
C SER A 157 16.25 22.45 24.63
N ASN A 158 16.73 22.31 23.40
CA ASN A 158 17.96 22.94 22.91
C ASN A 158 17.87 24.48 22.94
N ILE A 159 16.72 25.06 22.58
CA ILE A 159 16.51 26.52 22.62
C ILE A 159 16.55 27.02 24.07
N ILE A 160 15.84 26.35 24.98
CA ILE A 160 15.80 26.73 26.41
C ILE A 160 17.20 26.61 27.03
N GLN A 161 17.94 25.56 26.69
CA GLN A 161 19.31 25.37 27.19
C GLN A 161 20.26 26.46 26.67
N GLN A 162 20.22 26.79 25.37
CA GLN A 162 21.03 27.88 24.81
C GLN A 162 20.72 29.24 25.45
N GLU A 163 19.44 29.54 25.73
CA GLU A 163 19.08 30.79 26.38
C GLU A 163 19.61 30.85 27.82
N ARG A 164 19.52 29.74 28.56
CA ARG A 164 20.07 29.63 29.92
C ARG A 164 21.59 29.82 29.93
N GLU A 165 22.30 29.13 29.04
CA GLU A 165 23.76 29.22 28.91
C GLU A 165 24.19 30.65 28.56
N LYS A 166 23.52 31.32 27.62
CA LYS A 166 23.78 32.73 27.31
C LYS A 166 23.59 33.64 28.52
N ARG A 167 22.54 33.41 29.31
CA ARG A 167 22.27 34.20 30.52
C ARG A 167 23.33 33.99 31.59
N GLU A 168 23.79 32.75 31.78
CA GLU A 168 24.85 32.43 32.74
C GLU A 168 26.21 32.98 32.30
N GLN A 169 26.52 32.87 31.01
CA GLN A 169 27.74 33.42 30.43
C GLN A 169 27.81 34.95 30.61
N ALA A 170 26.70 35.66 30.36
CA ALA A 170 26.64 37.11 30.59
C ALA A 170 26.84 37.50 32.07
N LYS A 171 26.36 36.67 33.01
CA LYS A 171 26.59 36.89 34.46
C LYS A 171 28.06 36.70 34.82
N LEU A 172 28.69 35.64 34.32
CA LEU A 172 30.11 35.34 34.56
C LEU A 172 31.02 36.41 33.95
N GLU A 173 30.73 36.86 32.73
CA GLU A 173 31.49 37.94 32.08
C GLU A 173 31.35 39.26 32.84
N SER A 174 30.15 39.58 33.34
CA SER A 174 29.93 40.76 34.18
C SER A 174 30.72 40.69 35.49
N GLN A 175 30.73 39.53 36.17
CA GLN A 175 31.49 39.33 37.39
C GLN A 175 33.00 39.42 37.14
N LYS A 176 33.50 38.70 36.13
CA LYS A 176 34.92 38.73 35.74
C LYS A 176 35.38 40.13 35.35
N LYS A 177 34.53 40.91 34.66
CA LYS A 177 34.84 42.30 34.34
C LYS A 177 34.96 43.16 35.61
N LYS A 178 34.04 43.00 36.56
CA LYS A 178 34.11 43.70 37.87
C LYS A 178 35.35 43.33 38.68
N GLU A 179 35.77 42.08 38.65
CA GLU A 179 36.99 41.63 39.35
C GLU A 179 38.25 42.19 38.70
N LYS A 180 38.33 42.16 37.36
CA LYS A 180 39.45 42.75 36.63
C LYS A 180 39.56 44.26 36.87
N ASP A 181 38.44 44.98 36.84
CA ASP A 181 38.41 46.42 37.12
C ASP A 181 38.80 46.74 38.60
N LYS A 182 38.67 45.78 39.51
CA LYS A 182 39.11 45.90 40.91
C LYS A 182 40.60 45.61 41.09
N GLU A 183 41.15 44.68 40.33
CA GLU A 183 42.59 44.34 40.35
C GLU A 183 43.46 45.43 39.72
N ASP A 184 42.94 46.17 38.74
CA ASP A 184 43.64 47.24 38.03
C ASP A 184 43.59 48.62 38.75
N ARG A 185 43.03 48.68 39.97
CA ARG A 185 42.83 49.90 40.76
C ARG A 185 43.60 49.87 42.09
#